data_AF-A0A7S3T519-F1
#
_entry.id   AF-A0A7S3T519-F1
#
_cell.length_a   1.000
_cell.length_b   1.000
_cell.length_c   1.000
_cell.angle_alpha   90.00
_cell.angle_beta   90.00
_cell.angle_gamma   90.00
#
_symmetry.space_group_name_H-M   'P 1'
#
loop_
_entity.id
_entity.type
_entity.pdbx_description
1 polymer ?
#
loop_
_entity_poly.entity_id
_entity_poly.type
_entity_poly.pdbx_seq_one_letter_code
_entity_poly.pdbx_strand_id
1 'polypeptide(L)'
;PHAQLAARTARRTRPSEGSQGDGLEARRACPQVLPPAFVKQLPPEALVSERMRETLSHARAQLAAAHFSGRRRNVWGRAARGAAVGGVEDLKVAVSEIVRELFSSGEEGEALRCVRELHTPAFHHELVKRLIVAAIDVPRREQELAVGLVQRMVTEEVLSPEQLCLGRQRAAEGAEDLRLDNPRAPELIADFLERLPG
;
A
#
# COMPACT_ATOMS: atom_id res chain seq x y z
N PRO A 1 21.92 17.58 33.09
CA PRO A 1 22.86 18.72 33.23
C PRO A 1 24.31 18.24 33.14
N HIS A 2 24.90 18.31 31.94
CA HIS A 2 26.28 18.71 31.65
C HIS A 2 26.62 18.34 30.20
N ALA A 3 27.16 19.34 29.52
CA ALA A 3 27.28 19.48 28.09
C ALA A 3 28.68 19.07 27.60
N GLN A 4 28.74 18.70 26.31
CA GLN A 4 29.77 19.03 25.30
C GLN A 4 31.26 18.70 25.61
N LEU A 5 31.97 18.10 24.65
CA LEU A 5 32.76 18.84 23.64
C LEU A 5 33.93 18.01 23.07
N ALA A 6 33.87 17.82 21.75
CA ALA A 6 34.92 17.88 20.73
C ALA A 6 36.30 17.21 20.88
N ALA A 7 36.60 16.42 19.85
CA ALA A 7 37.71 16.56 18.91
C ALA A 7 39.16 16.64 19.44
N ARG A 8 39.91 15.56 19.18
CA ARG A 8 41.37 15.46 19.14
C ARG A 8 41.67 14.17 18.38
N THR A 9 42.54 14.04 17.38
CA THR A 9 43.51 14.95 16.76
C THR A 9 43.95 14.23 15.49
N ALA A 10 44.03 14.94 14.37
CA ALA A 10 44.67 14.43 13.16
C ALA A 10 46.13 14.05 13.44
N ARG A 11 46.56 12.87 13.01
CA ARG A 11 47.98 12.59 12.77
C ARG A 11 48.19 12.27 11.30
N ARG A 12 48.79 13.27 10.65
CA ARG A 12 49.55 13.23 9.40
C ARG A 12 50.47 12.00 9.33
N THR A 13 50.41 11.29 8.21
CA THR A 13 51.59 10.84 7.46
C THR A 13 51.25 10.83 5.96
N ARG A 14 51.99 11.61 5.18
CA ARG A 14 52.16 11.56 3.72
C ARG A 14 53.69 11.61 3.49
N PRO A 15 54.23 11.32 2.29
CA PRO A 15 53.72 10.49 1.19
C PRO A 15 54.80 9.50 0.65
N SER A 16 54.41 8.61 -0.25
CA SER A 16 55.31 8.14 -1.32
C SER A 16 54.51 8.01 -2.60
N GLU A 17 54.98 8.69 -3.63
CA GLU A 17 54.41 8.77 -4.97
C GLU A 17 54.47 7.42 -5.69
N GLY A 18 53.51 7.18 -6.59
CA GLY A 18 53.55 6.05 -7.50
C GLY A 18 52.22 5.79 -8.20
N SER A 19 52.11 6.32 -9.41
CA SER A 19 51.32 5.81 -10.54
C SER A 19 49.79 5.77 -10.42
N GLN A 20 49.19 6.52 -11.35
CA GLN A 20 47.91 6.27 -12.00
C GLN A 20 47.56 4.77 -12.10
N GLY A 21 46.31 4.47 -11.79
CA GLY A 21 45.69 3.16 -12.00
C GLY A 21 44.27 3.17 -11.46
N ASP A 22 43.32 2.90 -12.35
CA ASP A 22 41.89 2.77 -12.12
C ASP A 22 41.52 1.92 -10.90
N GLY A 23 40.39 2.26 -10.29
CA GLY A 23 39.75 1.41 -9.28
C GLY A 23 39.23 2.17 -8.07
N LEU A 24 38.19 3.00 -8.24
CA LEU A 24 37.34 3.32 -7.10
C LEU A 24 36.43 2.11 -6.85
N GLU A 25 37.02 1.09 -6.24
CA GLU A 25 36.30 0.01 -5.61
C GLU A 25 35.28 0.58 -4.63
N ALA A 26 34.07 0.06 -4.77
CA ALA A 26 32.91 0.35 -3.97
C ALA A 26 33.17 0.06 -2.48
N ARG A 27 33.71 1.05 -1.75
CA ARG A 27 33.65 1.08 -0.29
C ARG A 27 32.25 1.50 0.13
N ARG A 28 31.34 0.52 0.09
CA ARG A 28 30.26 0.28 1.06
C ARG A 28 29.72 1.56 1.70
N ALA A 29 29.09 2.42 0.91
CA ALA A 29 28.24 3.47 1.44
C ALA A 29 26.96 2.79 1.94
N CYS A 30 26.67 2.96 3.23
CA CYS A 30 25.36 2.67 3.80
C CYS A 30 24.28 3.15 2.82
N PRO A 31 23.17 2.39 2.61
CA PRO A 31 22.05 2.92 1.86
C PRO A 31 21.71 4.25 2.52
N GLN A 32 21.88 5.35 1.80
CA GLN A 32 21.46 6.66 2.28
C GLN A 32 19.95 6.60 2.35
N VAL A 33 19.45 6.15 3.50
CA VAL A 33 18.04 6.13 3.85
C VAL A 33 17.67 7.59 4.02
N LEU A 34 17.30 8.23 2.92
CA LEU A 34 16.50 9.44 2.95
C LEU A 34 15.21 9.07 3.67
N PRO A 35 14.85 9.74 4.78
CA PRO A 35 13.59 9.50 5.45
C PRO A 35 12.44 9.64 4.44
N PRO A 36 11.43 8.76 4.44
CA PRO A 36 10.33 8.82 3.48
C PRO A 36 9.62 10.18 3.46
N ALA A 37 9.61 10.88 4.60
CA ALA A 37 9.10 12.24 4.71
C ALA A 37 9.84 13.23 3.80
N PHE A 38 11.17 13.09 3.68
CA PHE A 38 12.02 13.97 2.90
C PHE A 38 11.77 13.80 1.39
N VAL A 39 11.53 12.56 0.94
CA VAL A 39 11.18 12.26 -0.46
C VAL A 39 9.77 12.75 -0.81
N LYS A 40 8.83 12.76 0.14
CA LYS A 40 7.47 13.25 -0.07
C LYS A 40 7.39 14.77 -0.12
N GLN A 41 8.17 15.47 0.69
CA GLN A 41 8.09 16.93 0.86
C GLN A 41 8.98 17.74 -0.08
N LEU A 42 9.91 17.13 -0.82
CA LEU A 42 10.77 17.86 -1.75
C LEU A 42 10.06 18.10 -3.09
N PRO A 43 9.84 19.37 -3.50
CA PRO A 43 9.46 19.70 -4.86
C PRO A 43 10.66 19.43 -5.80
N PRO A 44 10.48 18.71 -6.93
CA PRO A 44 11.58 18.40 -7.85
C PRO A 44 12.23 19.66 -8.46
N GLU A 45 11.52 20.79 -8.45
CA GLU A 45 11.98 22.10 -8.92
C GLU A 45 13.07 22.71 -8.02
N ALA A 46 13.13 22.31 -6.75
CA ALA A 46 14.18 22.74 -5.82
C ALA A 46 15.53 22.06 -6.07
N LEU A 47 15.58 21.04 -6.95
CA LEU A 47 16.79 20.30 -7.28
C LEU A 47 17.38 20.84 -8.59
N VAL A 48 18.57 21.44 -8.50
CA VAL A 48 19.28 22.04 -9.64
C VAL A 48 19.76 20.98 -10.63
N SER A 49 20.18 19.80 -10.13
CA SER A 49 20.76 18.73 -10.95
C SER A 49 19.69 17.77 -11.49
N GLU A 50 19.74 17.51 -12.79
CA GLU A 50 18.86 16.59 -13.51
C GLU A 50 18.91 15.17 -12.96
N ARG A 51 20.12 14.67 -12.66
CA ARG A 51 20.32 13.36 -12.06
C ARG A 51 19.66 13.24 -10.68
N MET A 52 19.61 14.33 -9.89
CA MET A 52 18.94 14.36 -8.60
C MET A 52 17.42 14.32 -8.75
N ARG A 53 16.85 14.97 -9.78
CA ARG A 53 15.42 14.91 -10.10
C ARG A 53 15.01 13.49 -10.54
N GLU A 54 15.80 12.87 -11.40
CA GLU A 54 15.60 11.47 -11.82
C GLU A 54 15.67 10.51 -10.64
N THR A 55 16.67 10.66 -9.77
CA THR A 55 16.83 9.81 -8.58
C THR A 55 15.67 10.00 -7.60
N LEU A 56 15.19 11.23 -7.39
CA LEU A 56 14.02 11.51 -6.56
C LEU A 56 12.75 10.89 -7.13
N SER A 57 12.55 11.01 -8.45
CA SER A 57 11.42 10.39 -9.16
C SER A 57 11.45 8.87 -9.02
N HIS A 58 12.63 8.27 -9.21
CA HIS A 58 12.82 6.83 -9.08
C HIS A 58 12.62 6.35 -7.62
N ALA A 59 13.12 7.10 -6.63
CA ALA A 59 12.90 6.80 -5.22
C ALA A 59 11.42 6.94 -4.80
N ARG A 60 10.70 7.94 -5.34
CA ARG A 60 9.25 8.08 -5.16
C ARG A 60 8.50 6.88 -5.75
N ALA A 61 8.85 6.47 -6.96
CA ALA A 61 8.26 5.29 -7.59
C ALA A 61 8.55 4.01 -6.80
N GLN A 62 9.77 3.85 -6.28
CA GLN A 62 10.13 2.71 -5.43
C GLN A 62 9.43 2.73 -4.07
N LEU A 63 9.22 3.90 -3.46
CA LEU A 63 8.47 4.04 -2.20
C LEU A 63 6.98 3.75 -2.41
N ALA A 64 6.40 4.25 -3.50
CA ALA A 64 5.04 3.90 -3.91
C ALA A 64 4.90 2.38 -4.12
N ALA A 65 5.84 1.76 -4.83
CA ALA A 65 5.91 0.32 -5.01
C ALA A 65 6.15 -0.44 -3.69
N ALA A 66 6.90 0.13 -2.74
CA ALA A 66 7.20 -0.46 -1.44
C ALA A 66 6.01 -0.46 -0.47
N HIS A 67 5.09 0.50 -0.60
CA HIS A 67 3.94 0.64 0.28
C HIS A 67 3.04 -0.61 0.30
N PHE A 68 2.93 -1.33 -0.82
CA PHE A 68 2.20 -2.59 -0.91
C PHE A 68 3.14 -3.82 -0.89
N SER A 69 4.33 -3.69 -1.45
CA SER A 69 5.26 -4.82 -1.59
C SER A 69 6.07 -5.19 -0.35
N GLY A 70 6.23 -4.29 0.63
CA GLY A 70 6.85 -4.59 1.91
C GLY A 70 6.03 -5.56 2.77
N ARG A 71 4.68 -5.51 2.64
CA ARG A 71 3.74 -6.38 3.35
C ARG A 71 3.41 -7.67 2.58
N ARG A 72 3.59 -7.66 1.25
CA ARG A 72 3.50 -8.87 0.40
C ARG A 72 4.27 -10.07 0.95
N ARG A 73 5.50 -9.87 1.45
CA ARG A 73 6.37 -10.99 1.87
C ARG A 73 5.86 -11.82 3.05
N ASN A 74 5.01 -11.28 3.91
CA ASN A 74 4.62 -11.96 5.15
C ASN A 74 3.19 -12.52 5.11
N VAL A 75 2.27 -11.89 4.39
CA VAL A 75 0.87 -12.36 4.29
C VAL A 75 0.63 -13.21 3.04
N TRP A 76 1.29 -12.86 1.94
CA TRP A 76 1.14 -13.54 0.66
C TRP A 76 2.10 -14.72 0.55
N GLY A 77 3.14 -14.76 1.40
CA GLY A 77 4.03 -15.91 1.50
C GLY A 77 3.34 -17.20 1.96
N ARG A 78 2.17 -17.16 2.61
CA ARG A 78 1.39 -18.37 2.92
C ARG A 78 0.45 -18.76 1.78
N ALA A 79 -0.27 -17.80 1.20
CA ALA A 79 -1.18 -18.02 0.07
C ALA A 79 -0.47 -18.38 -1.26
N ALA A 80 0.67 -17.75 -1.57
CA ALA A 80 1.41 -17.93 -2.82
C ALA A 80 2.32 -19.18 -2.84
N ARG A 81 2.50 -19.87 -1.70
CA ARG A 81 3.31 -21.11 -1.63
C ARG A 81 2.58 -22.36 -2.10
N GLY A 82 1.39 -22.24 -2.69
CA GLY A 82 0.60 -23.38 -3.18
C GLY A 82 0.05 -24.29 -2.07
N ALA A 83 0.34 -23.98 -0.80
CA ALA A 83 -0.50 -24.43 0.29
C ALA A 83 -1.80 -23.63 0.18
N ALA A 84 -2.95 -24.31 0.13
CA ALA A 84 -4.25 -23.67 0.16
C ALA A 84 -4.22 -22.53 1.17
N VAL A 85 -4.71 -21.33 0.78
CA VAL A 85 -4.99 -20.24 1.72
C VAL A 85 -5.53 -20.88 2.98
N GLY A 86 -4.81 -20.75 4.10
CA GLY A 86 -5.02 -21.55 5.31
C GLY A 86 -6.38 -21.25 5.90
N GLY A 87 -7.40 -21.91 5.38
CA GLY A 87 -8.80 -21.66 5.70
C GLY A 87 -9.31 -20.29 5.23
N VAL A 88 -10.61 -20.11 5.42
CA VAL A 88 -11.33 -18.85 5.13
C VAL A 88 -10.73 -17.69 5.93
N GLU A 89 -10.18 -17.95 7.12
CA GLU A 89 -9.66 -16.92 8.01
C GLU A 89 -8.42 -16.19 7.45
N ASP A 90 -7.48 -16.92 6.82
CA ASP A 90 -6.32 -16.31 6.17
C ASP A 90 -6.75 -15.38 5.01
N LEU A 91 -7.81 -15.77 4.29
CA LEU A 91 -8.37 -14.94 3.22
C LEU A 91 -8.95 -13.64 3.77
N LYS A 92 -9.68 -13.72 4.90
CA LYS A 92 -10.26 -12.53 5.55
C LYS A 92 -9.18 -11.54 5.96
N VAL A 93 -8.06 -12.04 6.49
CA VAL A 93 -6.91 -11.21 6.88
C VAL A 93 -6.30 -10.54 5.64
N ALA A 94 -6.04 -11.31 4.58
CA ALA A 94 -5.47 -10.77 3.35
C ALA A 94 -6.35 -9.68 2.72
N VAL A 95 -7.67 -9.91 2.66
CA VAL A 95 -8.64 -8.92 2.18
C VAL A 95 -8.62 -7.66 3.05
N SER A 96 -8.61 -7.82 4.38
CA SER A 96 -8.59 -6.68 5.31
C SER A 96 -7.32 -5.83 5.15
N GLU A 97 -6.20 -6.47 4.86
CA GLU A 97 -4.97 -5.75 4.52
C GLU A 97 -5.11 -4.98 3.22
N ILE A 98 -5.56 -5.61 2.12
CA ILE A 98 -5.76 -4.91 0.83
C ILE A 98 -6.61 -3.65 1.01
N VAL A 99 -7.72 -3.75 1.74
CA VAL A 99 -8.63 -2.62 2.01
C VAL A 99 -7.94 -1.52 2.82
N ARG A 100 -7.27 -1.88 3.92
CA ARG A 100 -6.52 -0.92 4.75
C ARG A 100 -5.43 -0.21 3.94
N GLU A 101 -4.75 -0.96 3.09
CA GLU A 101 -3.67 -0.45 2.24
C GLU A 101 -4.17 0.50 1.18
N LEU A 102 -5.28 0.16 0.52
CA LEU A 102 -5.96 1.03 -0.44
C LEU A 102 -6.23 2.41 0.17
N PHE A 103 -6.84 2.46 1.36
CA PHE A 103 -7.13 3.75 2.02
C PHE A 103 -5.90 4.49 2.50
N SER A 104 -4.80 3.78 2.78
CA SER A 104 -3.54 4.40 3.23
C SER A 104 -2.69 4.93 2.07
N SER A 105 -2.69 4.25 0.92
CA SER A 105 -1.83 4.56 -0.24
C SER A 105 -2.56 5.35 -1.31
N GLY A 106 -3.87 5.14 -1.49
CA GLY A 106 -4.62 5.65 -2.64
C GLY A 106 -4.39 4.88 -3.95
N GLU A 107 -3.69 3.75 -3.91
CA GLU A 107 -3.22 3.04 -5.11
C GLU A 107 -4.20 1.92 -5.52
N GLU A 108 -5.24 2.25 -6.28
CA GLU A 108 -6.24 1.30 -6.75
C GLU A 108 -5.65 0.20 -7.65
N GLY A 109 -4.71 0.55 -8.53
CA GLY A 109 -4.12 -0.40 -9.48
C GLY A 109 -3.29 -1.48 -8.78
N GLU A 110 -2.65 -1.11 -7.68
CA GLU A 110 -1.92 -2.03 -6.83
C GLU A 110 -2.87 -2.93 -6.03
N ALA A 111 -3.92 -2.35 -5.44
CA ALA A 111 -4.95 -3.13 -4.75
C ALA A 111 -5.58 -4.16 -5.70
N LEU A 112 -5.92 -3.78 -6.93
CA LEU A 112 -6.47 -4.66 -7.95
C LEU A 112 -5.50 -5.81 -8.33
N ARG A 113 -4.22 -5.50 -8.53
CA ARG A 113 -3.21 -6.54 -8.81
C ARG A 113 -3.17 -7.55 -7.67
N CYS A 114 -3.26 -7.07 -6.44
CA CYS A 114 -3.22 -7.91 -5.27
C CYS A 114 -4.48 -8.77 -5.17
N VAL A 115 -5.68 -8.24 -5.44
CA VAL A 115 -6.89 -9.08 -5.55
C VAL A 115 -6.70 -10.24 -6.54
N ARG A 116 -6.09 -9.99 -7.70
CA ARG A 116 -5.78 -11.05 -8.69
C ARG A 116 -4.81 -12.10 -8.13
N GLU A 117 -3.76 -11.65 -7.44
CA GLU A 117 -2.74 -12.52 -6.84
C GLU A 117 -3.31 -13.45 -5.74
N LEU A 118 -4.49 -13.15 -5.17
CA LEU A 118 -5.16 -14.05 -4.21
C LEU A 118 -5.71 -15.33 -4.87
N HIS A 119 -6.03 -15.30 -6.17
CA HIS A 119 -6.59 -16.44 -6.92
C HIS A 119 -7.84 -17.09 -6.28
N THR A 120 -8.71 -16.29 -5.66
CA THR A 120 -9.94 -16.75 -4.97
C THR A 120 -11.22 -16.08 -5.51
N PRO A 121 -11.59 -16.29 -6.79
CA PRO A 121 -12.74 -15.61 -7.40
C PRO A 121 -14.08 -15.93 -6.73
N ALA A 122 -14.23 -17.15 -6.19
CA ALA A 122 -15.43 -17.57 -5.47
C ALA A 122 -15.68 -16.79 -4.16
N PHE A 123 -14.68 -16.05 -3.68
CA PHE A 123 -14.73 -15.28 -2.44
C PHE A 123 -14.65 -13.76 -2.68
N HIS A 124 -14.77 -13.29 -3.92
CA HIS A 124 -14.75 -11.86 -4.20
C HIS A 124 -15.91 -11.10 -3.54
N HIS A 125 -17.06 -11.75 -3.32
CA HIS A 125 -18.16 -11.19 -2.54
C HIS A 125 -17.75 -10.79 -1.12
N GLU A 126 -16.83 -11.53 -0.50
CA GLU A 126 -16.33 -11.26 0.84
C GLU A 126 -15.39 -10.04 0.86
N LEU A 127 -14.64 -9.83 -0.24
CA LEU A 127 -13.89 -8.59 -0.45
C LEU A 127 -14.80 -7.39 -0.60
N VAL A 128 -15.84 -7.50 -1.43
CA VAL A 128 -16.84 -6.44 -1.63
C VAL A 128 -17.49 -6.07 -0.30
N LYS A 129 -17.96 -7.07 0.47
CA LYS A 129 -18.55 -6.86 1.80
C LYS A 129 -17.60 -6.09 2.71
N ARG A 130 -16.35 -6.56 2.88
CA ARG A 130 -15.37 -5.92 3.76
C ARG A 130 -15.03 -4.50 3.33
N LEU A 131 -14.91 -4.28 2.02
CA LEU A 131 -14.62 -2.98 1.47
C LEU A 131 -15.76 -1.98 1.79
N ILE A 132 -17.02 -2.38 1.64
CA ILE A 132 -18.20 -1.57 2.00
C ILE A 132 -18.18 -1.24 3.50
N VAL A 133 -18.02 -2.25 4.36
CA VAL A 133 -18.01 -2.07 5.82
C VAL A 133 -16.85 -1.19 6.27
N ALA A 134 -15.67 -1.31 5.67
CA ALA A 134 -14.55 -0.43 6.01
C ALA A 134 -14.72 0.98 5.44
N ALA A 135 -15.44 1.13 4.32
CA ALA A 135 -15.62 2.42 3.67
C ALA A 135 -16.52 3.38 4.49
N ILE A 136 -17.48 2.85 5.25
CA ILE A 136 -18.37 3.70 6.06
C ILE A 136 -17.65 4.41 7.22
N ASP A 137 -16.47 3.91 7.62
CA ASP A 137 -15.66 4.48 8.71
C ASP A 137 -14.58 5.44 8.24
N VAL A 138 -14.42 5.63 6.92
CA VAL A 138 -13.43 6.56 6.35
C VAL A 138 -14.09 7.79 5.72
N PRO A 139 -13.37 8.91 5.57
CA PRO A 139 -13.92 10.11 4.95
C PRO A 139 -14.32 9.88 3.49
N ARG A 140 -15.21 10.74 2.98
CA ARG A 140 -15.76 10.66 1.62
C ARG A 140 -14.70 10.49 0.54
N ARG A 141 -13.55 11.16 0.67
CA ARG A 141 -12.44 11.07 -0.29
C ARG A 141 -11.92 9.64 -0.43
N GLU A 142 -11.70 8.95 0.68
CA GLU A 142 -11.22 7.57 0.71
C GLU A 142 -12.32 6.59 0.29
N GLN A 143 -13.60 6.90 0.54
CA GLN A 143 -14.72 6.12 0.01
C GLN A 143 -14.74 6.07 -1.52
N GLU A 144 -14.40 7.17 -2.19
CA GLU A 144 -14.33 7.19 -3.66
C GLU A 144 -13.24 6.25 -4.20
N LEU A 145 -12.16 5.98 -3.45
CA LEU A 145 -11.16 4.96 -3.82
C LEU A 145 -11.75 3.54 -3.76
N ALA A 146 -12.64 3.27 -2.81
CA ALA A 146 -13.31 1.98 -2.73
C ALA A 146 -14.28 1.80 -3.91
N VAL A 147 -15.05 2.85 -4.24
CA VAL A 147 -15.94 2.85 -5.41
C VAL A 147 -15.14 2.65 -6.70
N GLY A 148 -14.05 3.39 -6.87
CA GLY A 148 -13.17 3.27 -8.03
C GLY A 148 -12.51 1.90 -8.14
N LEU A 149 -12.06 1.29 -7.04
CA LEU A 149 -11.56 -0.08 -7.04
C LEU A 149 -12.64 -1.08 -7.51
N VAL A 150 -13.86 -1.01 -7.00
CA VAL A 150 -14.96 -1.90 -7.43
C VAL A 150 -15.27 -1.69 -8.91
N GLN A 151 -15.36 -0.44 -9.36
CA GLN A 151 -15.57 -0.11 -10.77
C GLN A 151 -14.51 -0.74 -11.66
N ARG A 152 -13.23 -0.63 -11.27
CA ARG A 152 -12.12 -1.26 -12.00
C ARG A 152 -12.17 -2.78 -11.97
N MET A 153 -12.55 -3.38 -10.85
CA MET A 153 -12.71 -4.83 -10.76
C MET A 153 -13.80 -5.35 -11.70
N VAL A 154 -14.90 -4.60 -11.87
CA VAL A 154 -15.95 -4.92 -12.84
C VAL A 154 -15.46 -4.71 -14.27
N THR A 155 -14.91 -3.53 -14.59
CA THR A 155 -14.45 -3.19 -15.94
C THR A 155 -13.31 -4.09 -16.43
N GLU A 156 -12.41 -4.52 -15.56
CA GLU A 156 -11.31 -5.43 -15.89
C GLU A 156 -11.68 -6.92 -15.65
N GLU A 157 -12.97 -7.25 -15.52
CA GLU A 157 -13.53 -8.61 -15.41
C GLU A 157 -12.95 -9.46 -14.28
N VAL A 158 -12.46 -8.83 -13.21
CA VAL A 158 -11.98 -9.51 -12.00
C VAL A 158 -13.15 -9.89 -11.09
N LEU A 159 -14.19 -9.06 -11.05
CA LEU A 159 -15.37 -9.26 -10.22
C LEU A 159 -16.57 -9.61 -11.09
N SER A 160 -17.13 -10.81 -10.88
CA SER A 160 -18.36 -11.20 -11.57
C SER A 160 -19.57 -10.44 -11.00
N PRO A 161 -20.62 -10.18 -11.81
CA PRO A 161 -21.84 -9.56 -11.33
C PRO A 161 -22.49 -10.30 -10.16
N GLU A 162 -22.44 -11.63 -10.16
CA GLU A 162 -22.99 -12.46 -9.09
C GLU A 162 -22.23 -12.25 -7.77
N GLN A 163 -20.90 -12.15 -7.83
CA GLN A 163 -20.07 -11.89 -6.66
C GLN A 163 -20.26 -10.46 -6.13
N LEU A 164 -20.43 -9.48 -7.03
CA LEU A 164 -20.76 -8.11 -6.64
C LEU A 164 -22.12 -8.06 -5.93
N CYS A 165 -23.15 -8.64 -6.55
CA CYS A 165 -24.51 -8.70 -5.98
C CYS A 165 -24.52 -9.39 -4.61
N LEU A 166 -23.86 -10.56 -4.50
CA LEU A 166 -23.75 -11.28 -3.23
C LEU A 166 -23.00 -10.46 -2.16
N GLY A 167 -21.95 -9.74 -2.54
CA GLY A 167 -21.21 -8.88 -1.63
C GLY A 167 -22.05 -7.71 -1.12
N ARG A 168 -22.80 -7.05 -2.02
CA ARG A 168 -23.76 -5.98 -1.70
C ARG A 168 -24.84 -6.47 -0.75
N GLN A 169 -25.45 -7.62 -1.07
CA GLN A 169 -26.49 -8.24 -0.24
C GLN A 169 -25.96 -8.54 1.18
N ARG A 170 -24.80 -9.18 1.30
CA ARG A 170 -24.21 -9.50 2.61
C ARG A 170 -23.80 -8.28 3.43
N ALA A 171 -23.45 -7.17 2.78
CA ALA A 171 -23.19 -5.92 3.46
C ALA A 171 -24.50 -5.32 4.01
N ALA A 172 -25.57 -5.33 3.21
CA ALA A 172 -26.89 -4.85 3.62
C ALA A 172 -27.49 -5.70 4.77
N GLU A 173 -27.41 -7.03 4.69
CA GLU A 173 -27.90 -7.93 5.74
C GLU A 173 -27.16 -7.72 7.07
N GLY A 174 -25.86 -7.44 7.03
CA GLY A 174 -25.05 -7.17 8.22
C GLY A 174 -25.14 -5.74 8.76
N ALA A 175 -25.88 -4.84 8.10
CA ALA A 175 -25.89 -3.42 8.43
C ALA A 175 -26.54 -3.14 9.80
N GLU A 176 -27.60 -3.88 10.15
CA GLU A 176 -28.28 -3.75 11.44
C GLU A 176 -27.39 -4.17 12.61
N ASP A 177 -26.56 -5.20 12.43
CA ASP A 177 -25.62 -5.66 13.45
C ASP A 177 -24.54 -4.59 13.73
N LEU A 178 -24.11 -3.87 12.69
CA LEU A 178 -23.12 -2.79 12.80
C LEU A 178 -23.66 -1.55 13.51
N ARG A 179 -24.98 -1.43 13.68
CA ARG A 179 -25.60 -0.32 14.41
C ARG A 179 -25.16 -0.26 15.87
N LEU A 180 -24.78 -1.40 16.45
CA LEU A 180 -24.27 -1.48 17.82
C LEU A 180 -22.95 -0.71 17.98
N ASP A 181 -22.10 -0.70 16.95
CA ASP A 181 -20.80 -0.02 16.96
C ASP A 181 -20.92 1.41 16.42
N ASN A 182 -21.73 1.61 15.38
CA ASN A 182 -21.98 2.90 14.75
C ASN A 182 -23.47 3.05 14.45
N PRO A 183 -24.22 3.89 15.19
CA PRO A 183 -25.66 4.07 15.01
C PRO A 183 -26.08 4.50 13.60
N ARG A 184 -25.16 5.07 12.81
CA ARG A 184 -25.39 5.52 11.43
C ARG A 184 -24.98 4.48 10.38
N ALA A 185 -24.51 3.31 10.78
CA ALA A 185 -24.01 2.29 9.85
C ALA A 185 -25.05 1.89 8.78
N PRO A 186 -26.33 1.64 9.11
CA PRO A 186 -27.33 1.29 8.09
C PRO A 186 -27.48 2.36 7.00
N GLU A 187 -27.57 3.63 7.39
CA GLU A 187 -27.72 4.73 6.43
C GLU A 187 -26.45 4.92 5.60
N LEU A 188 -25.27 4.85 6.23
CA LEU A 188 -23.99 4.97 5.53
C LEU A 188 -23.75 3.83 4.53
N ILE A 189 -24.17 2.61 4.87
CA ILE A 189 -24.09 1.46 3.96
C ILE A 189 -25.04 1.67 2.79
N ALA A 190 -26.29 2.08 3.04
CA ALA A 190 -27.25 2.36 1.97
C ALA A 190 -26.71 3.43 0.99
N ASP A 191 -26.26 4.57 1.49
CA ASP A 191 -25.64 5.65 0.70
C ASP A 191 -24.39 5.18 -0.07
N PHE A 192 -23.62 4.24 0.49
CA PHE A 192 -22.45 3.68 -0.19
C PHE A 192 -22.85 2.72 -1.31
N LEU A 193 -23.85 1.86 -1.09
CA LEU A 193 -24.34 0.91 -2.08
C LEU A 193 -24.90 1.60 -3.33
N GLU A 194 -25.54 2.76 -3.20
CA GLU A 194 -26.04 3.55 -4.33
C GLU A 194 -24.93 4.05 -5.27
N ARG A 195 -23.70 4.20 -4.76
CA ARG A 195 -22.55 4.64 -5.54
C ARG A 195 -21.79 3.51 -6.23
N LEU A 196 -22.04 2.27 -5.83
CA LEU A 196 -21.39 1.12 -6.45
C LEU A 196 -22.02 0.81 -7.82
N PRO A 197 -21.21 0.32 -8.79
CA PRO A 197 -21.75 -0.12 -10.08
C PRO A 197 -22.84 -1.18 -9.90
N GLY A 198 -23.85 -1.11 -10.76
CA GLY A 198 -24.98 -2.04 -10.81
C GLY A 198 -24.58 -3.42 -11.31
#